data_AF-A0A6L5Q1R8-F1
#
_entry.id   AF-A0A6L5Q1R8-F1
#
_cell.length_a   1.000
_cell.length_b   1.000
_cell.length_c   1.000
_cell.angle_alpha   90.00
_cell.angle_beta   90.00
_cell.angle_gamma   90.00
#
_symmetry.space_group_name_H-M   'P 1'
#
loop_
_entity.id
_entity.type
_entity.pdbx_description
1 polymer ?
#
loop_
_entity_poly.entity_id
_entity_poly.type
_entity_poly.pdbx_seq_one_letter_code
_entity_poly.pdbx_strand_id
1 'polypeptide(L)' 'MRLSHEEKEIKTCLNEATRDRYKKYKQLTGCSNTAFANKIGFSRCTFQNWLANKFDFSVGACEHMQFIMGCIHDELATIK' A
#
# COMPACT_ATOMS: atom_id res chain seq x y z
N MET A 1 9.99 -22.33 1.95
CA MET A 1 9.11 -22.40 3.15
C MET A 1 7.67 -22.16 2.69
N ARG A 2 6.73 -23.06 3.01
CA ARG A 2 5.32 -22.91 2.62
C ARG A 2 4.59 -22.26 3.80
N LEU A 3 4.00 -21.08 3.59
CA LEU A 3 3.22 -20.38 4.62
C LEU A 3 2.08 -21.27 5.12
N SER A 4 1.78 -21.17 6.41
CA SER A 4 0.59 -21.74 7.02
C SER A 4 -0.68 -21.12 6.41
N HIS A 5 -1.82 -21.74 6.65
CA HIS A 5 -3.09 -21.20 6.16
C HIS A 5 -3.39 -19.83 6.77
N GLU A 6 -3.23 -19.71 8.08
CA GLU A 6 -3.43 -18.47 8.84
C GLU A 6 -2.50 -17.35 8.38
N GLU A 7 -1.22 -17.64 8.13
CA GLU A 7 -0.25 -16.64 7.63
C GLU A 7 -0.66 -16.09 6.24
N LYS A 8 -1.29 -16.92 5.41
CA LYS A 8 -1.80 -16.48 4.10
C LYS A 8 -3.04 -15.61 4.25
N GLU A 9 -3.94 -15.95 5.17
CA GLU A 9 -5.13 -15.15 5.46
C GLU A 9 -4.74 -13.76 5.99
N ILE A 10 -3.83 -13.71 6.96
CA ILE A 10 -3.29 -12.46 7.50
C ILE A 10 -2.67 -11.62 6.38
N LYS A 11 -1.83 -12.23 5.53
CA LYS A 11 -1.20 -11.54 4.39
C LYS A 11 -2.25 -10.95 3.44
N THR A 12 -3.29 -11.72 3.11
CA THR A 12 -4.35 -11.29 2.19
C THR A 12 -5.13 -10.12 2.79
N CYS A 13 -5.59 -10.26 4.03
CA CYS A 13 -6.33 -9.23 4.76
C CYS A 13 -5.51 -7.92 4.86
N LEU A 14 -4.22 -8.01 5.17
CA LEU A 14 -3.35 -6.84 5.24
C LEU A 14 -3.19 -6.15 3.87
N ASN A 15 -3.08 -6.93 2.79
CA ASN A 15 -2.99 -6.36 1.45
C ASN A 15 -4.29 -5.64 1.06
N GLU A 16 -5.45 -6.22 1.36
CA GLU A 16 -6.75 -5.59 1.14
C GLU A 16 -6.89 -4.27 1.90
N ALA A 17 -6.59 -4.28 3.20
CA ALA A 17 -6.61 -3.08 4.03
C ALA A 17 -5.64 -2.00 3.50
N THR A 18 -4.45 -2.42 3.06
CA THR A 18 -3.44 -1.49 2.51
C THR A 18 -3.90 -0.89 1.17
N ARG A 19 -4.56 -1.68 0.30
CA ARG A 19 -5.16 -1.19 -0.95
C ARG A 19 -6.21 -0.14 -0.69
N ASP A 20 -7.11 -0.37 0.26
CA ASP A 20 -8.17 0.58 0.59
C ASP A 20 -7.62 1.85 1.23
N ARG A 21 -6.61 1.75 2.08
CA ARG A 21 -5.89 2.91 2.61
C ARG A 21 -5.23 3.72 1.49
N TYR A 22 -4.61 3.07 0.52
CA TYR A 22 -4.02 3.73 -0.64
C TYR A 22 -5.05 4.46 -1.51
N LYS A 23 -6.22 3.86 -1.77
CA LYS A 23 -7.30 4.52 -2.53
C LYS A 23 -7.74 5.81 -1.84
N LYS A 24 -7.93 5.79 -0.51
CA LYS A 24 -8.26 6.99 0.29
C LYS A 24 -7.15 8.03 0.24
N TYR A 25 -5.91 7.61 0.46
CA TYR A 25 -4.74 8.47 0.38
C TYR A 25 -4.64 9.17 -0.99
N LYS A 26 -4.84 8.43 -2.09
CA LYS A 26 -4.86 8.98 -3.45
C LYS A 26 -5.97 10.01 -3.65
N GLN A 27 -7.17 9.76 -3.12
CA GLN A 27 -8.28 10.72 -3.20
C GLN A 27 -7.97 12.02 -2.46
N LEU A 28 -7.33 11.95 -1.30
CA LEU A 28 -7.01 13.12 -0.48
C LEU A 28 -5.83 13.94 -1.03
N THR A 29 -4.82 13.27 -1.57
CA THR A 29 -3.54 13.90 -1.95
C THR A 29 -3.40 14.16 -3.45
N GLY A 30 -4.24 13.54 -4.28
CA GLY A 30 -4.06 13.53 -5.74
C GLY A 30 -2.82 12.74 -6.21
N CYS A 31 -2.15 12.00 -5.32
CA CYS A 31 -0.92 11.28 -5.64
C CYS A 31 -1.14 10.23 -6.76
N SER A 32 -0.38 10.35 -7.85
CA SER A 32 -0.48 9.39 -8.95
C SER A 32 0.07 8.01 -8.57
N ASN A 33 -0.42 6.95 -9.22
CA ASN A 33 0.08 5.59 -9.00
C ASN A 33 1.59 5.49 -9.27
N THR A 34 2.07 6.20 -10.28
CA THR A 34 3.50 6.22 -10.63
C THR A 34 4.33 6.90 -9.56
N ALA A 35 3.91 8.06 -9.06
CA ALA A 35 4.63 8.80 -8.03
C ALA A 35 4.70 7.99 -6.73
N PHE A 36 3.59 7.40 -6.31
CA PHE A 36 3.57 6.56 -5.12
C PHE A 36 4.46 5.32 -5.30
N ALA A 37 4.34 4.60 -6.43
CA ALA A 37 5.18 3.43 -6.71
C ALA A 37 6.68 3.74 -6.61
N ASN A 38 7.12 4.86 -7.18
CA ASN A 38 8.50 5.32 -7.06
C ASN A 38 8.88 5.60 -5.60
N LYS A 39 7.98 6.22 -4.81
CA LYS A 39 8.22 6.54 -3.39
C LYS A 39 8.40 5.28 -2.54
N ILE A 40 7.68 4.20 -2.85
CA ILE A 40 7.76 2.92 -2.12
C ILE A 40 8.77 1.94 -2.74
N GLY A 41 9.58 2.38 -3.71
CA GLY A 41 10.64 1.58 -4.32
C GLY A 41 10.17 0.45 -5.24
N PHE A 42 8.95 0.52 -5.78
CA PHE A 42 8.42 -0.48 -6.71
C PHE A 42 8.18 0.09 -8.10
N SER A 43 8.23 -0.77 -9.11
CA SER A 43 7.87 -0.36 -10.47
C SER A 43 6.37 -0.01 -10.55
N ARG A 44 6.03 0.92 -11.44
CA ARG A 44 4.63 1.27 -11.76
C ARG A 44 3.80 0.03 -12.10
N CYS A 45 4.35 -0.89 -12.91
CA CYS A 45 3.66 -2.10 -13.34
C CYS A 45 3.36 -3.02 -12.16
N THR A 46 4.35 -3.24 -11.29
CA THR A 46 4.20 -4.04 -10.07
C THR A 46 3.08 -3.47 -9.20
N PHE A 47 3.09 -2.16 -8.96
CA PHE A 47 2.09 -1.51 -8.14
C PHE A 47 0.68 -1.55 -8.77
N GLN A 48 0.57 -1.35 -10.09
CA GLN A 48 -0.72 -1.44 -10.80
C GLN A 48 -1.30 -2.86 -10.78
N ASN A 49 -0.46 -3.89 -10.94
CA ASN A 49 -0.90 -5.28 -10.85
C ASN A 49 -1.36 -5.64 -9.43
N TRP A 50 -0.69 -5.11 -8.41
CA TRP A 50 -1.13 -5.25 -7.02
C TRP A 50 -2.49 -4.58 -6.77
N LEU A 51 -2.68 -3.34 -7.27
CA LEU A 51 -3.97 -2.65 -7.19
C LEU A 51 -5.10 -3.38 -7.94
N ALA A 52 -4.77 -4.10 -9.00
CA ALA A 52 -5.68 -4.94 -9.76
C ALA A 52 -5.91 -6.33 -9.12
N ASN A 53 -5.47 -6.55 -7.87
CA ASN A 53 -5.59 -7.81 -7.14
C ASN A 53 -4.94 -9.02 -7.85
N LYS A 54 -3.90 -8.80 -8.67
CA LYS A 54 -3.22 -9.91 -9.36
C LYS A 54 -2.25 -10.68 -8.47
N PHE A 55 -1.78 -10.06 -7.40
CA PHE A 55 -0.93 -10.68 -6.40
C PHE A 55 -0.96 -9.87 -5.10
N ASP A 56 -0.41 -10.47 -4.04
CA ASP A 56 -0.21 -9.82 -2.75
C ASP A 56 1.28 -9.62 -2.42
N PHE A 57 1.60 -8.41 -2.00
CA PHE A 57 2.90 -8.05 -1.46
C PHE A 57 3.16 -8.74 -0.12
N SER A 58 4.42 -8.81 0.29
CA SER A 58 4.80 -9.27 1.63
C SER A 58 4.24 -8.35 2.71
N VAL A 59 4.11 -8.88 3.93
CA VAL A 59 3.68 -8.12 5.11
C VAL A 59 4.54 -6.86 5.30
N GLY A 60 5.87 -7.00 5.28
CA GLY A 60 6.77 -5.85 5.43
C GLY A 60 6.65 -4.80 4.33
N ALA A 61 6.32 -5.20 3.09
CA ALA A 61 6.05 -4.23 2.03
C ALA A 61 4.73 -3.47 2.29
N CYS A 62 3.70 -4.15 2.80
CA CYS A 62 2.46 -3.50 3.24
C CYS A 62 2.69 -2.53 4.40
N GLU A 63 3.47 -2.90 5.41
CA GLU A 63 3.83 -2.03 6.53
C GLU A 63 4.58 -0.79 6.05
N HIS A 64 5.56 -0.95 5.16
CA HIS A 64 6.27 0.17 4.55
C HIS A 64 5.33 1.12 3.80
N MET A 65 4.42 0.59 2.98
CA MET A 65 3.41 1.41 2.29
C MET A 65 2.51 2.16 3.26
N GLN A 66 2.07 1.51 4.35
CA GLN A 66 1.23 2.13 5.37
C GLN A 66 1.95 3.22 6.15
N PHE A 67 3.23 3.02 6.47
CA PHE A 67 4.07 4.05 7.08
C PHE A 67 4.16 5.30 6.20
N ILE A 68 4.50 5.13 4.91
CA ILE A 68 4.60 6.24 3.95
C ILE A 68 3.28 7.01 3.81
N MET A 69 2.15 6.32 3.79
CA MET A 69 0.82 6.95 3.76
C MET A 69 0.49 7.67 5.08
N GLY A 70 0.90 7.11 6.22
CA GLY A 70 0.70 7.68 7.55
C GLY A 70 1.40 9.02 7.72
N CYS A 71 2.70 9.10 7.42
CA CYS A 71 3.47 10.34 7.57
C CYS A 71 2.84 11.52 6.81
N ILE A 72 2.27 11.27 5.62
CA ILE A 72 1.67 12.34 4.81
C ILE A 72 0.32 12.80 5.38
N HIS A 73 -0.44 11.90 6.02
CA HIS A 73 -1.68 12.30 6.69
C HIS A 73 -1.39 13.25 7.86
N ASP A 74 -0.31 12.99 8.60
CA ASP A 74 0.11 13.83 9.73
C ASP A 74 0.62 15.20 9.24
N GLU A 75 1.39 15.24 8.16
CA GLU A 75 1.83 16.48 7.49
C GLU A 75 0.66 17.33 6.97
N LEU A 76 -0.37 16.70 6.38
CA LEU A 76 -1.56 17.42 5.89
C LEU A 76 -2.42 17.97 7.03
N ALA A 77 -2.48 17.29 8.17
CA ALA A 77 -3.19 17.77 9.35
C ALA A 77 -2.51 19.00 9.99
N THR A 78 -1.20 19.16 9.80
CA THR A 78 -0.43 20.29 10.37
C THR A 78 -0.55 21.60 9.55
N ILE A 79 -1.05 21.52 8.31
CA ILE A 79 -1.19 22.68 7.40
C ILE A 79 -2.58 23.34 7.51
N LYS A 80 -3.49 22.78 8.32
CA LYS A 80 -4.81 23.37 8.63
C LYS A 80 -4.77 24.25 9.87
#